data_AF-A0A643CIK8-F1
#
_entry.id   AF-A0A643CIK8-F1
#
_cell.length_a   1.000
_cell.length_b   1.000
_cell.length_c   1.000
_cell.angle_alpha   90.00
_cell.angle_beta   90.00
_cell.angle_gamma   90.00
#
_symmetry.space_group_name_H-M   'P 1'
#
loop_
_entity.id
_entity.type
_entity.pdbx_description
1 polymer ?
#
loop_
_entity_poly.entity_id
_entity_poly.type
_entity_poly.pdbx_seq_one_letter_code
_entity_poly.pdbx_strand_id
1 'polypeptide(L)'
;MPLSFQDTSYDDGDDKDDGDDEDDGEEKKGLQIGIRDAFGKPQGTVVRVHIGQVIVSIYTKLQNKEHMIEALGRAEFKFPGYQKIYISKKWGFTKFNVDEFENMVAEKRLIPDDCGVKYIPSRGPLDTWWALHS
;
A
#
# COMPACT_ATOMS: atom_id res chain seq x y z
N MET A 1 -20.37 -19.29 -77.94
CA MET A 1 -20.16 -17.98 -77.29
C MET A 1 -21.13 -17.87 -76.12
N PRO A 2 -20.71 -17.22 -75.02
CA PRO A 2 -20.67 -17.75 -73.64
C PRO A 2 -21.86 -17.26 -72.80
N LEU A 3 -22.16 -17.74 -71.59
CA LEU A 3 -21.35 -17.78 -70.36
C LEU A 3 -21.87 -18.81 -69.34
N SER A 4 -20.91 -19.42 -68.63
CA SER A 4 -20.93 -20.01 -67.28
C SER A 4 -21.51 -19.05 -66.22
N PHE A 5 -21.89 -19.36 -64.96
CA PHE A 5 -21.41 -20.31 -63.94
C PHE A 5 -22.26 -20.09 -62.66
N GLN A 6 -22.38 -21.14 -61.83
CA GLN A 6 -22.59 -21.16 -60.36
C GLN A 6 -23.93 -20.78 -59.69
N ASP A 7 -24.61 -21.84 -59.24
CA ASP A 7 -25.09 -22.16 -57.89
C ASP A 7 -25.39 -21.03 -56.89
N THR A 8 -26.65 -20.97 -56.47
CA THR A 8 -27.01 -20.68 -55.07
C THR A 8 -28.11 -21.66 -54.65
N SER A 9 -27.81 -22.49 -53.66
CA SER A 9 -28.71 -23.45 -53.00
C SER A 9 -29.96 -22.77 -52.43
N TYR A 10 -31.12 -23.42 -52.57
CA TYR A 10 -32.30 -23.13 -51.75
C TYR A 10 -32.09 -23.86 -50.41
N ASP A 11 -31.72 -23.10 -49.38
CA ASP A 11 -31.82 -23.52 -47.98
C ASP A 11 -33.31 -23.41 -47.58
N ASP A 12 -34.00 -24.55 -47.53
CA ASP A 12 -35.31 -24.65 -46.88
C ASP A 12 -35.08 -24.69 -45.37
N GLY A 13 -35.46 -23.60 -44.72
CA GLY A 13 -35.27 -23.38 -43.30
C GLY A 13 -36.21 -24.15 -42.37
N ASP A 14 -35.86 -23.99 -41.10
CA ASP A 14 -36.72 -24.00 -39.92
C ASP A 14 -37.28 -25.35 -39.45
N ASP A 15 -36.38 -26.21 -38.97
CA ASP A 15 -36.60 -26.77 -37.64
C ASP A 15 -35.93 -25.81 -36.65
N LYS A 16 -36.76 -25.03 -35.96
CA LYS A 16 -36.35 -24.32 -34.76
C LYS A 16 -35.85 -25.38 -33.80
N ASP A 17 -34.55 -25.47 -33.60
CA ASP A 17 -34.03 -25.84 -32.30
C ASP A 17 -34.52 -24.72 -31.36
N ASP A 18 -35.74 -24.89 -30.84
CA ASP A 18 -36.09 -24.49 -29.49
C ASP A 18 -35.25 -25.36 -28.54
N GLY A 19 -33.92 -25.31 -28.72
CA GLY A 19 -32.99 -25.72 -27.72
C GLY A 19 -33.22 -24.71 -26.62
N ASP A 20 -33.82 -25.19 -25.55
CA ASP A 20 -33.93 -24.50 -24.30
C ASP A 20 -32.56 -23.85 -24.04
N ASP A 21 -32.41 -22.56 -24.38
CA ASP A 21 -31.65 -21.64 -23.57
C ASP A 21 -32.41 -21.72 -22.25
N GLU A 22 -32.09 -22.77 -21.47
CA GLU A 22 -32.13 -22.74 -20.03
C GLU A 22 -31.33 -21.49 -19.73
N ASP A 23 -32.08 -20.38 -19.67
CA ASP A 23 -31.78 -19.27 -18.81
C ASP A 23 -31.61 -19.95 -17.46
N ASP A 24 -30.37 -20.39 -17.22
CA ASP A 24 -29.75 -20.56 -15.93
C ASP A 24 -29.74 -19.18 -15.24
N GLY A 25 -30.80 -18.36 -15.33
CA GLY A 25 -31.81 -18.36 -14.29
C GLY A 25 -31.20 -18.92 -13.04
N GLU A 26 -30.28 -18.13 -12.49
CA GLU A 26 -29.48 -18.47 -11.33
C GLU A 26 -30.51 -18.55 -10.21
N GLU A 27 -31.20 -19.68 -10.15
CA GLU A 27 -32.12 -20.04 -9.11
C GLU A 27 -31.18 -20.14 -7.94
N LYS A 28 -31.09 -19.05 -7.17
CA LYS A 28 -30.36 -19.00 -5.92
C LYS A 28 -31.11 -19.89 -4.96
N LYS A 29 -31.02 -21.21 -5.18
CA LYS A 29 -31.15 -22.23 -4.16
C LYS A 29 -30.01 -21.95 -3.20
N GLY A 30 -30.27 -21.03 -2.27
CA GLY A 30 -29.40 -20.65 -1.17
C GLY A 30 -29.29 -21.80 -0.16
N LEU A 31 -28.89 -22.98 -0.65
CA LEU A 31 -28.58 -24.14 0.16
C LEU A 31 -27.14 -23.99 0.62
N GLN A 32 -26.94 -24.06 1.94
CA GLN A 32 -25.62 -24.01 2.53
C GLN A 32 -24.77 -25.19 2.03
N ILE A 33 -23.73 -24.92 1.23
CA ILE A 33 -22.86 -25.92 0.58
C ILE A 33 -21.89 -26.60 1.59
N GLY A 34 -21.74 -26.03 2.78
CA GLY A 34 -20.86 -26.53 3.83
C GLY A 34 -19.39 -26.24 3.52
N ILE A 35 -18.54 -27.28 3.55
CA ILE A 35 -17.08 -27.17 3.35
C ILE A 35 -16.67 -27.51 1.89
N ARG A 36 -17.64 -27.87 1.03
CA ARG A 36 -17.34 -28.18 -0.37
C ARG A 36 -16.96 -26.89 -1.11
N ASP A 37 -15.85 -26.91 -1.82
CA ASP A 37 -15.28 -25.77 -2.57
C ASP A 37 -15.13 -24.47 -1.74
N ALA A 38 -14.58 -24.59 -0.54
CA ALA A 38 -14.51 -23.52 0.45
C ALA A 38 -13.36 -22.51 0.26
N PHE A 39 -12.84 -22.33 -0.96
CA PHE A 39 -11.85 -21.28 -1.19
C PHE A 39 -12.52 -19.90 -1.16
N GLY A 40 -12.13 -19.09 -0.17
CA GLY A 40 -12.79 -17.82 0.12
C GLY A 40 -12.56 -16.77 -0.96
N LYS A 41 -13.60 -15.96 -1.23
CA LYS A 41 -13.47 -14.72 -2.00
C LYS A 41 -12.69 -13.68 -1.18
N PRO A 42 -11.88 -12.80 -1.82
CA PRO A 42 -11.15 -11.77 -1.08
C PRO A 42 -12.12 -10.73 -0.50
N GLN A 43 -12.12 -10.56 0.83
CA GLN A 43 -13.01 -9.62 1.55
C GLN A 43 -12.29 -8.33 1.99
N GLY A 44 -10.97 -8.37 2.19
CA GLY A 44 -10.23 -7.22 2.70
C GLY A 44 -8.71 -7.44 2.73
N THR A 45 -8.00 -6.39 3.12
CA THR A 45 -6.54 -6.39 3.23
C THR A 45 -6.13 -6.40 4.70
N VAL A 46 -5.07 -7.13 5.00
CA VAL A 46 -4.45 -7.19 6.33
C VAL A 46 -2.96 -6.88 6.21
N VAL A 47 -2.40 -6.22 7.24
CA VAL A 47 -0.96 -6.03 7.36
C VAL A 47 -0.38 -7.12 8.26
N ARG A 48 0.74 -7.71 7.85
CA ARG A 48 1.51 -8.66 8.68
C ARG A 48 2.58 -7.90 9.43
N VAL A 49 2.57 -8.00 10.76
CA VAL A 49 3.49 -7.27 11.64
C VAL A 49 4.30 -8.27 12.44
N HIS A 50 5.63 -8.09 12.45
CA HIS A 50 6.53 -8.88 13.28
C HIS A 50 6.77 -8.24 14.65
N ILE A 51 7.25 -9.04 15.61
CA ILE A 51 7.59 -8.54 16.95
C ILE A 51 8.71 -7.49 16.81
N GLY A 52 8.48 -6.31 17.40
CA GLY A 52 9.42 -5.18 17.35
C GLY A 52 9.31 -4.30 16.10
N GLN A 53 8.39 -4.60 15.18
CA GLN A 53 8.10 -3.73 14.05
C GLN A 53 7.24 -2.54 14.50
N VAL A 54 7.60 -1.34 14.05
CA VAL A 54 6.84 -0.11 14.34
C VAL A 54 5.60 -0.06 13.45
N ILE A 55 4.42 0.09 14.05
CA ILE A 55 3.12 0.19 13.35
C ILE A 55 2.78 1.66 13.07
N VAL A 56 2.85 2.49 14.11
CA VAL A 56 2.55 3.93 14.06
C VAL A 56 3.73 4.69 14.63
N SER A 57 4.19 5.71 13.90
CA SER A 57 5.24 6.64 14.35
C SER A 57 4.76 8.06 14.19
N ILE A 58 4.96 8.89 15.21
CA ILE A 58 4.52 10.28 15.21
C ILE A 58 5.69 11.17 15.63
N TYR A 59 5.88 12.28 14.92
CA TYR A 59 6.85 13.31 15.25
C TYR A 59 6.12 14.55 15.77
N THR A 60 6.51 15.03 16.95
CA THR A 60 5.95 16.23 17.58
C THR A 60 7.04 17.05 18.26
N LYS A 61 6.69 18.29 18.63
CA LYS A 61 7.52 19.13 19.49
C LYS A 61 7.55 18.57 20.90
N LEU A 62 8.65 18.82 21.62
CA LEU A 62 8.88 18.30 22.99
C LEU A 62 7.76 18.66 23.98
N GLN A 63 7.12 19.82 23.79
CA GLN A 63 6.02 20.30 24.63
C GLN A 63 4.81 19.35 24.64
N ASN A 64 4.55 18.64 23.54
CA ASN A 64 3.34 17.82 23.37
C ASN A 64 3.59 16.34 23.68
N LYS A 65 4.71 16.02 24.35
CA LYS A 65 5.15 14.65 24.62
C LYS A 65 4.11 13.86 25.41
N GLU A 66 3.62 14.43 26.51
CA GLU A 66 2.67 13.74 27.41
C GLU A 66 1.34 13.46 26.71
N HIS A 67 0.82 14.44 25.98
CA HIS A 67 -0.40 14.29 25.18
C HIS A 67 -0.26 13.19 24.12
N MET A 68 0.92 13.03 23.51
CA MET A 68 1.15 11.97 22.54
C MET A 68 1.21 10.57 23.16
N ILE A 69 1.78 10.44 24.36
CA ILE A 69 1.80 9.16 25.07
C ILE A 69 0.36 8.73 25.39
N GLU A 70 -0.49 9.65 25.84
CA GLU A 70 -1.90 9.36 26.08
C GLU A 70 -2.66 9.00 24.79
N ALA A 71 -2.42 9.75 23.70
CA ALA A 71 -3.06 9.50 22.41
C ALA A 71 -2.69 8.12 21.85
N LEU A 72 -1.41 7.72 21.95
CA LEU A 72 -0.95 6.40 21.55
C LEU A 72 -1.50 5.30 22.46
N GLY A 73 -1.63 5.55 23.77
CA GLY A 73 -2.28 4.62 24.69
C GLY A 73 -3.76 4.41 24.35
N ARG A 74 -4.47 5.46 23.90
CA ARG A 74 -5.84 5.33 23.41
C ARG A 74 -5.93 4.57 22.08
N ALA A 75 -4.95 4.78 21.19
CA ALA A 75 -4.88 4.09 19.91
C ALA A 75 -4.55 2.60 20.07
N GLU A 76 -3.73 2.24 21.06
CA GLU A 76 -3.38 0.85 21.37
C GLU A 76 -4.62 -0.03 21.57
N PHE A 77 -5.68 0.47 22.20
CA PHE A 77 -6.93 -0.29 22.39
C PHE A 77 -7.64 -0.72 21.10
N LYS A 78 -7.28 -0.13 19.95
CA LYS A 78 -7.81 -0.52 18.64
C LYS A 78 -6.98 -1.61 17.96
N PHE A 79 -5.77 -1.87 18.47
CA PHE A 79 -4.92 -2.95 17.98
C PHE A 79 -5.08 -4.19 18.87
N PRO A 80 -5.10 -5.40 18.27
CA PRO A 80 -5.10 -6.61 19.06
C PRO A 80 -3.73 -6.83 19.73
N GLY A 81 -3.75 -7.43 20.92
CA GLY A 81 -2.55 -7.78 21.67
C GLY A 81 -1.98 -6.63 22.51
N TYR A 82 -0.72 -6.79 22.93
CA TYR A 82 0.02 -5.78 23.70
C TYR A 82 0.92 -4.98 22.79
N GLN A 83 0.82 -3.65 22.84
CA GLN A 83 1.71 -2.76 22.08
C GLN A 83 2.56 -1.92 23.02
N LYS A 84 3.83 -1.75 22.66
CA LYS A 84 4.75 -0.97 23.48
C LYS A 84 4.96 0.40 22.87
N ILE A 85 4.60 1.44 23.63
CA ILE A 85 4.93 2.82 23.28
C ILE A 85 6.42 3.05 23.57
N TYR A 86 7.16 3.52 22.58
CA TYR A 86 8.58 3.83 22.68
C TYR A 86 8.85 5.28 22.27
N ILE A 87 9.73 5.95 23.03
CA ILE A 87 10.23 7.28 22.69
C ILE A 87 11.58 7.10 22.01
N SER A 88 11.66 7.45 20.73
CA SER A 88 12.90 7.33 19.96
C SER A 88 13.93 8.39 20.38
N LYS A 89 15.21 8.00 20.37
CA LYS A 89 16.36 8.91 20.49
C LYS A 89 16.73 9.61 19.17
N LYS A 90 16.05 9.24 18.09
CA LYS A 90 16.27 9.78 16.74
C LYS A 90 15.62 11.15 16.58
N TRP A 91 16.18 11.96 15.70
CA TRP A 91 15.57 13.22 15.32
C TRP A 91 14.41 12.97 14.35
N GLY A 92 13.19 12.88 14.89
CA GLY A 92 11.98 12.63 14.11
C GLY A 92 12.05 11.34 13.28
N PHE A 93 11.73 11.43 11.99
CA PHE A 93 11.75 10.30 11.05
C PHE A 93 13.11 10.11 10.34
N THR A 94 14.16 10.74 10.85
CA THR A 94 15.51 10.56 10.29
C THR A 94 16.21 9.35 10.87
N LYS A 95 17.31 8.94 10.23
CA LYS A 95 18.17 7.86 10.72
C LYS A 95 19.10 8.28 11.87
N PHE A 96 19.24 9.58 12.12
CA PHE A 96 20.23 10.16 13.01
C PHE A 96 19.69 10.35 14.42
N ASN A 97 20.57 10.26 15.41
CA ASN A 97 20.24 10.65 16.79
C ASN A 97 20.10 12.17 16.90
N VAL A 98 19.43 12.65 17.95
CA VAL A 98 19.27 14.09 18.21
C VAL A 98 20.62 14.81 18.23
N ASP A 99 21.58 14.31 19.01
CA ASP A 99 22.90 14.94 19.18
C ASP A 99 23.70 14.96 17.86
N GLU A 100 23.67 13.86 17.11
CA GLU A 100 24.34 13.76 15.81
C GLU A 100 23.71 14.70 14.77
N PHE A 101 22.39 14.85 14.80
CA PHE A 101 21.67 15.72 13.90
C PHE A 101 22.07 17.18 14.11
N GLU A 102 22.11 17.64 15.36
CA GLU A 102 22.54 19.00 15.70
C GLU A 102 23.97 19.28 15.23
N ASN A 103 24.89 18.32 15.43
CA ASN A 103 26.26 18.43 14.94
C ASN A 103 26.33 18.52 13.41
N MET A 104 25.59 17.68 12.68
CA MET A 104 25.61 17.71 11.21
C MET A 104 24.92 18.94 10.61
N VAL A 105 23.94 19.52 11.31
CA VAL A 105 23.36 20.82 10.95
C VAL A 105 24.39 21.93 11.15
N ALA A 106 25.12 21.93 12.27
CA ALA A 106 26.20 22.89 12.51
C ALA A 106 27.33 22.78 11.48
N GLU A 107 27.65 21.55 11.04
CA GLU A 107 28.59 21.26 9.95
C GLU A 107 28.04 21.58 8.55
N LYS A 108 26.77 22.01 8.42
CA LYS A 108 26.07 22.26 7.15
C LYS A 108 26.03 21.05 6.19
N ARG A 109 26.07 19.83 6.73
CA ARG A 109 26.03 18.58 5.95
C ARG A 109 24.63 18.06 5.66
N LEU A 110 23.61 18.73 6.18
CA LEU A 110 22.21 18.36 6.04
C LEU A 110 21.46 19.47 5.30
N ILE A 111 20.78 19.10 4.21
CA ILE A 111 19.92 19.98 3.44
C ILE A 111 18.47 19.65 3.82
N PRO A 112 17.66 20.65 4.19
CA PRO A 112 16.24 20.43 4.42
C PRO A 112 15.56 20.00 3.10
N ASP A 113 14.79 18.91 3.16
CA ASP A 113 14.05 18.37 2.01
C ASP A 113 12.59 18.19 2.40
N ASP A 114 11.90 19.33 2.57
CA ASP A 114 10.52 19.39 3.05
C ASP A 114 10.32 18.64 4.39
N CYS A 115 9.59 17.52 4.39
CA CYS A 115 9.39 16.68 5.57
C CYS A 115 10.65 15.87 5.96
N GLY A 116 11.64 15.78 5.07
CA GLY A 116 12.84 14.96 5.23
C GLY A 116 14.13 15.78 5.24
N VAL A 117 15.25 15.06 5.24
CA VAL A 117 16.58 15.67 5.22
C VAL A 117 17.47 14.89 4.26
N LYS A 118 18.14 15.61 3.36
CA LYS A 118 19.15 15.07 2.46
C LYS A 118 20.53 15.22 3.10
N TYR A 119 21.25 14.10 3.19
CA TYR A 119 22.63 14.07 3.65
C TYR A 119 23.57 14.39 2.49
N ILE A 120 24.48 15.33 2.68
CA ILE A 120 25.53 15.65 1.72
C ILE A 120 26.74 14.74 2.00
N PRO A 121 27.04 13.77 1.12
CA PRO A 121 28.24 12.96 1.26
C PRO A 121 29.49 13.79 0.95
N SER A 122 30.63 13.43 1.55
CA SER A 122 31.94 13.99 1.20
C SER A 122 32.50 13.47 -0.14
N ARG A 123 31.64 12.90 -0.99
CA ARG A 123 32.00 12.28 -2.27
C ARG A 123 31.04 12.76 -3.36
N GLY A 124 31.58 13.25 -4.46
CA GLY A 124 30.82 13.75 -5.59
C GLY A 124 31.63 14.77 -6.38
N PRO A 125 31.11 15.25 -7.53
CA PRO A 125 31.72 16.35 -8.27
C PRO A 125 31.87 17.61 -7.40
N LEU A 126 33.06 18.22 -7.44
CA LEU A 126 33.38 19.41 -6.63
C LEU A 126 32.47 20.61 -6.93
N ASP A 127 32.05 20.78 -8.19
CA ASP A 127 31.16 21.86 -8.61
C ASP A 127 29.81 21.81 -7.89
N THR A 128 29.22 20.61 -7.79
CA THR A 128 27.97 20.38 -7.06
C THR A 128 28.16 20.59 -5.57
N TRP A 129 29.32 20.22 -5.01
CA TRP A 129 29.63 20.44 -3.61
C TRP A 129 29.72 21.94 -3.29
N TRP A 130 30.40 22.72 -4.13
CA TRP A 130 30.56 24.16 -3.94
C TRP A 130 29.22 24.89 -4.01
N ALA A 131 28.37 24.55 -4.98
CA ALA A 131 27.03 25.13 -5.12
C ALA A 131 26.11 24.89 -3.92
N LEU A 132 26.37 23.86 -3.11
CA LEU A 132 25.60 23.53 -1.92
C LEU A 132 26.13 24.21 -0.64
N HIS A 133 27.38 24.69 -0.65
CA HIS A 133 28.06 25.26 0.54
C HIS A 133 28.36 26.77 0.43
N SER A 134 28.08 27.40 -0.72
CA SER A 134 28.07 28.86 -0.90
C SER A 134 26.91 29.51 -0.17
#